data_AF-A0A0D7CHI0-F1
#
_entry.id   AF-A0A0D7CHI0-F1
#
_cell.length_a   1.000
_cell.length_b   1.000
_cell.length_c   1.000
_cell.angle_alpha   90.00
_cell.angle_beta   90.00
_cell.angle_gamma   90.00
#
_symmetry.space_group_name_H-M   'P 1'
#
loop_
_entity.id
_entity.type
_entity.pdbx_description
1 polymer ?
#
loop_
_entity_poly.entity_id
_entity_poly.type
_entity_poly.pdbx_seq_one_letter_code
_entity_poly.pdbx_strand_id
1 'polypeptide(L)'
;MDAVQPTLVTRLNAEWEWLCADRGNAERVRSWMLAAGVLDEDQAPTDLGDLSVLLRKRADRDGPEFSDAWMGVLLHRVSSGNGRDAEVAARVLVQAMLPCAVGMTRRSVRSGERPEDVAQLVIASLWEVVRSYPVARRPRQLARNLRMELWHRVSRDLKRELAVLAEPLDEVWACELPGGDDPSHAAEPTLLAQAAEKAGLQGAVDAVEELEGARGEVVALLVWALEEKVLTQEAAVEVCDFYREGAPQDAEAARVSGVSSVALRRRRSRAVARLRQAAPQWAEAA
;
A
#
# COMPACT_ATOMS: atom_id res chain seq x y z
N MET A 1 19.47 13.53 22.52
CA MET A 1 19.16 12.54 21.47
C MET A 1 17.70 12.21 21.67
N ASP A 2 16.82 13.04 21.13
CA ASP A 2 15.38 12.82 21.27
C ASP A 2 15.04 11.51 20.56
N ALA A 3 14.44 10.57 21.29
CA ALA A 3 13.96 9.34 20.71
C ALA A 3 12.91 9.69 19.66
N VAL A 4 13.18 9.34 18.40
CA VAL A 4 12.20 9.46 17.32
C VAL A 4 10.95 8.70 17.75
N GLN A 5 9.84 9.41 17.89
CA GLN A 5 8.56 8.80 18.24
C GLN A 5 8.17 7.83 17.13
N PRO A 6 7.80 6.58 17.44
CA PRO A 6 7.38 5.63 16.42
C PRO A 6 6.08 6.13 15.78
N THR A 7 6.03 6.16 14.45
CA THR A 7 4.84 6.53 13.67
C THR A 7 3.70 5.55 13.88
N LEU A 8 2.48 5.96 13.58
CA LEU A 8 1.30 5.10 13.72
C LEU A 8 1.44 3.79 12.94
N VAL A 9 2.00 3.83 11.73
CA VAL A 9 2.22 2.64 10.89
C VAL A 9 3.21 1.68 11.54
N THR A 10 4.30 2.20 12.11
CA THR A 10 5.30 1.37 12.83
C THR A 10 4.68 0.72 14.07
N ARG A 11 3.83 1.43 14.82
CA ARG A 11 3.09 0.86 15.96
C ARG A 11 2.13 -0.24 15.51
N LEU A 12 1.39 -0.03 14.43
CA LEU A 12 0.49 -1.04 13.87
C LEU A 12 1.26 -2.30 13.42
N ASN A 13 2.45 -2.16 12.83
CA ASN A 13 3.25 -3.32 12.46
C ASN A 13 3.80 -4.06 13.68
N ALA A 14 4.25 -3.34 14.71
CA ALA A 14 4.68 -3.97 15.96
C ALA A 14 3.53 -4.73 16.64
N GLU A 15 2.36 -4.12 16.77
CA GLU A 15 1.15 -4.80 17.29
C GLU A 15 0.76 -6.02 16.45
N TRP A 16 0.94 -5.94 15.13
CA TRP A 16 0.68 -7.07 14.23
C TRP A 16 1.63 -8.24 14.50
N GLU A 17 2.92 -7.96 14.77
CA GLU A 17 3.88 -8.99 15.18
C GLU A 17 3.46 -9.67 16.48
N TRP A 18 2.99 -8.90 17.47
CA TRP A 18 2.44 -9.44 18.72
C TRP A 18 1.22 -10.33 18.49
N LEU A 19 0.32 -9.92 17.59
CA LEU A 19 -0.88 -10.69 17.27
C LEU A 19 -0.53 -11.99 16.54
N CYS A 20 0.46 -11.97 15.65
CA CYS A 20 0.98 -13.16 14.97
C CYS A 20 1.64 -14.15 15.94
N ALA A 21 2.32 -13.66 16.98
CA ALA A 21 2.99 -14.52 17.95
C ALA A 21 2.01 -15.38 18.79
N ASP A 22 0.73 -14.98 18.90
CA ASP A 22 -0.30 -15.78 19.56
C ASP A 22 -0.86 -16.85 18.61
N ARG A 23 -0.43 -18.11 18.84
CA ARG A 23 -0.90 -19.29 18.09
C ARG A 23 -2.41 -19.45 18.11
N GLY A 24 -3.09 -19.03 19.18
CA GLY A 24 -4.54 -19.10 19.27
C GLY A 24 -5.25 -18.20 18.24
N ASN A 25 -4.63 -17.08 17.86
CA ASN A 25 -5.17 -16.22 16.80
C ASN A 25 -4.94 -16.85 15.41
N ALA A 26 -3.76 -17.44 15.19
CA ALA A 26 -3.45 -18.14 13.94
C ALA A 26 -4.38 -19.33 13.70
N GLU A 27 -4.58 -20.19 14.71
CA GLU A 27 -5.49 -21.33 14.65
C GLU A 27 -6.94 -20.90 14.36
N ARG A 28 -7.41 -19.81 14.97
CA ARG A 28 -8.75 -19.26 14.71
C ARG A 28 -8.91 -18.85 13.25
N VAL A 29 -8.05 -17.97 12.75
CA VAL A 29 -8.16 -17.46 11.39
C VAL A 29 -8.00 -18.59 10.38
N ARG A 30 -7.04 -19.50 10.59
CA ARG A 30 -6.86 -20.71 9.80
C ARG A 30 -8.14 -21.55 9.77
N SER A 31 -8.74 -21.83 10.93
CA SER A 31 -9.98 -22.62 11.01
C SER A 31 -11.14 -21.98 10.23
N TRP A 32 -11.24 -20.66 10.22
CA TRP A 32 -12.28 -19.96 9.45
C TRP A 32 -12.07 -20.10 7.95
N MET A 33 -10.81 -19.98 7.47
CA MET A 33 -10.48 -20.14 6.05
C MET A 33 -10.74 -21.57 5.58
N LEU A 34 -10.38 -22.57 6.38
CA LEU A 34 -10.64 -23.99 6.08
C LEU A 34 -12.15 -24.29 6.08
N ALA A 35 -12.87 -23.85 7.10
CA ALA A 35 -14.32 -24.10 7.21
C ALA A 35 -15.13 -23.44 6.08
N ALA A 36 -14.62 -22.34 5.52
CA ALA A 36 -15.23 -21.65 4.39
C ALA A 36 -14.77 -22.18 3.02
N GLY A 37 -13.86 -23.16 2.97
CA GLY A 37 -13.30 -23.70 1.73
C GLY A 37 -12.43 -22.70 0.96
N VAL A 38 -11.93 -21.65 1.63
CA VAL A 38 -11.03 -20.66 1.01
C VAL A 38 -9.64 -21.24 0.81
N LEU A 39 -9.20 -22.08 1.76
CA LEU A 39 -7.92 -22.78 1.74
C LEU A 39 -8.15 -24.25 2.04
N ASP A 40 -7.28 -25.09 1.50
CA ASP A 40 -7.15 -26.50 1.87
C ASP A 40 -6.16 -26.67 3.03
N GLU A 41 -6.25 -27.79 3.74
CA GLU A 41 -5.46 -28.06 4.95
C GLU A 41 -3.94 -28.09 4.68
N ASP A 42 -3.55 -28.61 3.53
CA ASP A 42 -2.17 -28.71 3.03
C ASP A 42 -1.57 -27.35 2.63
N GLN A 43 -2.42 -26.37 2.29
CA GLN A 43 -2.02 -25.05 1.84
C GLN A 43 -2.01 -24.00 2.96
N ALA A 44 -2.74 -24.22 4.06
CA ALA A 44 -2.98 -23.22 5.08
C ALA A 44 -1.84 -23.16 6.14
N PRO A 45 -1.02 -22.09 6.16
CA PRO A 45 0.08 -21.94 7.10
C PRO A 45 -0.41 -21.91 8.56
N THR A 46 0.46 -22.35 9.48
CA THR A 46 0.18 -22.34 10.92
C THR A 46 0.50 -21.00 11.57
N ASP A 47 1.33 -20.17 10.96
CA ASP A 47 1.62 -18.80 11.38
C ASP A 47 0.64 -17.81 10.74
N LEU A 48 0.15 -16.84 11.52
CA LEU A 48 -0.83 -15.87 11.03
C LEU A 48 -0.24 -14.85 10.05
N GLY A 49 1.02 -14.48 10.23
CA GLY A 49 1.75 -13.60 9.32
C GLY A 49 1.90 -14.25 7.96
N ASP A 50 2.34 -15.50 7.93
CA ASP A 50 2.46 -16.30 6.70
C ASP A 50 1.10 -16.54 6.04
N LEU A 51 0.07 -16.83 6.83
CA LEU A 51 -1.31 -16.97 6.33
C LEU A 51 -1.78 -15.67 5.66
N SER A 52 -1.54 -14.52 6.29
CA SER A 52 -1.94 -13.22 5.74
C SER A 52 -1.17 -12.88 4.46
N VAL A 53 0.12 -13.23 4.39
CA VAL A 53 0.93 -13.10 3.18
C VAL A 53 0.40 -14.00 2.06
N LEU A 54 0.04 -15.24 2.38
CA LEU A 54 -0.52 -16.18 1.42
C LEU A 54 -1.84 -15.67 0.84
N LEU A 55 -2.76 -15.20 1.70
CA LEU A 55 -4.06 -14.69 1.27
C LEU A 55 -3.92 -13.52 0.28
N ARG A 56 -3.02 -12.57 0.55
CA ARG A 56 -2.75 -11.45 -0.37
C ARG A 56 -2.16 -11.93 -1.70
N LYS A 57 -1.12 -12.77 -1.66
CA LYS A 57 -0.49 -13.32 -2.88
C LYS A 57 -1.48 -14.09 -3.74
N ARG A 58 -2.40 -14.84 -3.12
CA ARG A 58 -3.47 -15.54 -3.82
C ARG A 58 -4.52 -14.59 -4.36
N ALA A 59 -4.88 -13.52 -3.65
CA ALA A 59 -5.79 -12.51 -4.18
C ALA A 59 -5.23 -11.86 -5.46
N ASP A 60 -3.92 -11.58 -5.51
CA ASP A 60 -3.26 -11.03 -6.70
C ASP A 60 -3.26 -12.02 -7.87
N ARG A 61 -3.11 -13.33 -7.58
CA ARG A 61 -3.01 -14.39 -8.60
C ARG A 61 -4.36 -14.91 -9.09
N ASP A 62 -5.28 -15.17 -8.15
CA ASP A 62 -6.55 -15.85 -8.36
C ASP A 62 -7.70 -14.86 -8.60
N GLY A 63 -7.47 -13.55 -8.42
CA GLY A 63 -8.40 -12.50 -8.79
C GLY A 63 -9.42 -12.10 -7.71
N PRO A 64 -10.41 -11.27 -8.09
CA PRO A 64 -11.32 -10.63 -7.15
C PRO A 64 -12.26 -11.63 -6.45
N GLU A 65 -12.61 -12.76 -7.06
CA GLU A 65 -13.45 -13.79 -6.46
C GLU A 65 -12.77 -14.43 -5.23
N PHE A 66 -11.47 -14.72 -5.33
CA PHE A 66 -10.70 -15.21 -4.19
C PHE A 66 -10.62 -14.15 -3.09
N SER A 67 -10.36 -12.89 -3.48
CA SER A 67 -10.32 -11.76 -2.55
C SER A 67 -11.65 -11.60 -1.79
N ASP A 68 -12.76 -11.65 -2.51
CA ASP A 68 -14.11 -11.59 -1.96
C ASP A 68 -14.39 -12.73 -0.97
N ALA A 69 -13.92 -13.94 -1.28
CA ALA A 69 -14.14 -15.11 -0.43
C ALA A 69 -13.49 -14.94 0.96
N TRP A 70 -12.18 -14.68 1.02
CA TRP A 70 -11.48 -14.60 2.31
C TRP A 70 -11.81 -13.32 3.08
N MET A 71 -11.92 -12.17 2.39
CA MET A 71 -12.35 -10.92 3.04
C MET A 71 -13.79 -11.03 3.53
N GLY A 72 -14.66 -11.73 2.79
CA GLY A 72 -16.04 -11.99 3.17
C GLY A 72 -16.13 -12.77 4.48
N VAL A 73 -15.32 -13.81 4.65
CA VAL A 73 -15.25 -14.58 5.91
C VAL A 73 -14.90 -13.67 7.08
N LEU A 74 -13.88 -12.81 6.95
CA LEU A 74 -13.46 -11.91 8.01
C LEU A 74 -14.52 -10.84 8.30
N LEU A 75 -15.10 -10.23 7.28
CA LEU A 75 -16.13 -9.20 7.45
C LEU A 75 -17.40 -9.75 8.10
N HIS A 76 -17.77 -11.00 7.83
CA HIS A 76 -18.87 -11.65 8.56
C HIS A 76 -18.54 -11.81 10.05
N ARG A 77 -17.30 -12.17 10.41
CA ARG A 77 -16.86 -12.23 11.81
C ARG A 77 -16.86 -10.87 12.47
N VAL A 78 -16.40 -9.83 11.77
CA VAL A 78 -16.46 -8.44 12.24
C VAL A 78 -17.90 -8.01 12.51
N SER A 79 -18.82 -8.37 11.62
CA SER A 79 -20.25 -8.02 11.73
C SER A 79 -20.99 -8.75 12.86
N SER A 80 -20.45 -9.88 13.34
CA SER A 80 -21.07 -10.69 14.39
C SER A 80 -20.96 -10.10 15.80
N GLY A 81 -20.22 -9.01 16.02
CA GLY A 81 -20.24 -8.25 17.28
C GLY A 81 -18.87 -7.73 17.75
N ASN A 82 -18.72 -7.57 19.07
CA ASN A 82 -17.53 -6.98 19.70
C ASN A 82 -16.66 -8.01 20.46
N GLY A 83 -16.72 -9.28 20.06
CA GLY A 83 -15.91 -10.34 20.66
C GLY A 83 -14.50 -10.41 20.08
N ARG A 84 -13.65 -11.23 20.72
CA ARG A 84 -12.27 -11.49 20.30
C ARG A 84 -12.15 -11.90 18.82
N ASP A 85 -13.09 -12.70 18.31
CA ASP A 85 -13.08 -13.13 16.91
C ASP A 85 -13.30 -11.95 15.94
N ALA A 86 -14.18 -11.02 16.30
CA ALA A 86 -14.44 -9.82 15.51
C ALA A 86 -13.24 -8.86 15.54
N GLU A 87 -12.55 -8.76 16.67
CA GLU A 87 -11.33 -7.96 16.82
C GLU A 87 -10.17 -8.52 15.99
N VAL A 88 -9.90 -9.82 16.10
CA VAL A 88 -8.86 -10.49 15.30
C VAL A 88 -9.18 -10.37 13.80
N ALA A 89 -10.43 -10.61 13.40
CA ALA A 89 -10.83 -10.48 11.99
C ALA A 89 -10.68 -9.05 11.47
N ALA A 90 -11.09 -8.05 12.25
CA ALA A 90 -10.90 -6.65 11.89
C ALA A 90 -9.41 -6.32 11.75
N ARG A 91 -8.57 -6.81 12.66
CA ARG A 91 -7.13 -6.54 12.63
C ARG A 91 -6.44 -7.16 11.41
N VAL A 92 -6.81 -8.38 11.02
CA VAL A 92 -6.32 -9.03 9.79
C VAL A 92 -6.72 -8.23 8.55
N LEU A 93 -7.98 -7.74 8.48
CA LEU A 93 -8.45 -6.89 7.38
C LEU A 93 -7.71 -5.56 7.32
N VAL A 94 -7.56 -4.87 8.45
CA VAL A 94 -6.80 -3.62 8.54
C VAL A 94 -5.37 -3.84 8.09
N GLN A 95 -4.71 -4.92 8.54
CA GLN A 95 -3.34 -5.22 8.12
C GLN A 95 -3.25 -5.51 6.62
N ALA A 96 -4.23 -6.20 6.05
CA ALA A 96 -4.27 -6.46 4.62
C ALA A 96 -4.51 -5.18 3.78
N MET A 97 -5.26 -4.22 4.33
CA MET A 97 -5.54 -2.93 3.70
C MET A 97 -4.51 -1.84 4.02
N LEU A 98 -3.56 -2.10 4.93
CA LEU A 98 -2.57 -1.13 5.38
C LEU A 98 -1.75 -0.53 4.22
N PRO A 99 -1.29 -1.28 3.20
CA PRO A 99 -0.61 -0.68 2.05
C PRO A 99 -1.46 0.37 1.32
N CYS A 100 -2.76 0.10 1.15
CA CYS A 100 -3.69 1.05 0.55
C CYS A 100 -3.87 2.30 1.41
N ALA A 101 -3.93 2.15 2.74
CA ALA A 101 -4.01 3.29 3.66
C ALA A 101 -2.75 4.15 3.60
N VAL A 102 -1.55 3.55 3.63
CA VAL A 102 -0.28 4.27 3.47
C VAL A 102 -0.23 5.01 2.14
N GLY A 103 -0.61 4.36 1.04
CA GLY A 103 -0.70 5.00 -0.27
C GLY A 103 -1.71 6.14 -0.33
N MET A 104 -2.80 6.06 0.45
CA MET A 104 -3.81 7.12 0.53
C MET A 104 -3.36 8.30 1.39
N THR A 105 -2.69 8.04 2.52
CA THR A 105 -2.07 9.08 3.35
C THR A 105 -1.15 9.94 2.51
N ARG A 106 -0.22 9.32 1.77
CA ARG A 106 0.74 10.02 0.90
C ARG A 106 0.07 10.95 -0.11
N ARG A 107 -0.97 10.46 -0.79
CA ARG A 107 -1.75 11.24 -1.77
C ARG A 107 -2.59 12.34 -1.12
N SER A 108 -2.77 12.26 0.20
CA SER A 108 -3.59 13.21 0.95
C SER A 108 -2.77 14.28 1.68
N VAL A 109 -1.47 14.05 1.95
CA VAL A 109 -0.60 15.03 2.61
C VAL A 109 -0.40 16.24 1.72
N ARG A 110 -0.72 17.43 2.27
CA ARG A 110 -0.53 18.72 1.59
C ARG A 110 0.68 19.46 2.13
N SER A 111 1.12 20.47 1.38
CA SER A 111 2.20 21.36 1.82
C SER A 111 1.85 22.03 3.15
N GLY A 112 2.70 21.84 4.17
CA GLY A 112 2.52 22.39 5.51
C GLY A 112 1.76 21.49 6.49
N GLU A 113 1.17 20.39 6.04
CA GLU A 113 0.57 19.39 6.92
C GLU A 113 1.62 18.40 7.43
N ARG A 114 1.40 17.87 8.65
CA ARG A 114 2.25 16.80 9.18
C ARG A 114 1.70 15.46 8.69
N PRO A 115 2.52 14.60 8.06
CA PRO A 115 2.08 13.29 7.56
C PRO A 115 1.39 12.42 8.61
N GLU A 116 1.84 12.50 9.86
CA GLU A 116 1.28 11.73 10.98
C GLU A 116 -0.17 12.12 11.32
N ASP A 117 -0.56 13.39 11.16
CA ASP A 117 -1.94 13.83 11.41
C ASP A 117 -2.88 13.25 10.34
N VAL A 118 -2.45 13.26 9.07
CA VAL A 118 -3.18 12.64 7.96
C VAL A 118 -3.23 11.12 8.12
N ALA A 119 -2.12 10.49 8.55
CA ALA A 119 -2.07 9.06 8.82
C ALA A 119 -3.07 8.65 9.91
N GLN A 120 -3.20 9.43 10.98
CA GLN A 120 -4.19 9.19 12.03
C GLN A 120 -5.62 9.20 11.48
N LEU A 121 -5.97 10.20 10.67
CA LEU A 121 -7.28 10.29 10.05
C LEU A 121 -7.57 9.10 9.12
N VAL A 122 -6.61 8.74 8.26
CA VAL A 122 -6.77 7.64 7.29
C VAL A 122 -6.90 6.31 8.02
N ILE A 123 -6.06 6.04 9.02
CA ILE A 123 -6.12 4.80 9.79
C ILE A 123 -7.40 4.71 10.62
N ALA A 124 -7.84 5.80 11.27
CA ALA A 124 -9.12 5.83 11.97
C ALA A 124 -10.28 5.53 11.02
N SER A 125 -10.28 6.15 9.84
CA SER A 125 -11.25 5.89 8.78
C SER A 125 -11.24 4.44 8.32
N LEU A 126 -10.06 3.82 8.17
CA LEU A 126 -9.93 2.42 7.78
C LEU A 126 -10.57 1.49 8.82
N TRP A 127 -10.30 1.72 10.10
CA TRP A 127 -10.94 0.97 11.19
C TRP A 127 -12.46 1.12 11.15
N GLU A 128 -12.98 2.32 10.96
CA GLU A 128 -14.41 2.55 10.85
C GLU A 128 -15.03 1.84 9.64
N VAL A 129 -14.38 1.89 8.48
CA VAL A 129 -14.83 1.20 7.27
C VAL A 129 -14.91 -0.30 7.51
N VAL A 130 -13.85 -0.91 8.03
CA VAL A 130 -13.83 -2.35 8.31
C VAL A 130 -14.93 -2.74 9.30
N ARG A 131 -15.15 -1.94 10.33
CA ARG A 131 -16.12 -2.23 11.41
C ARG A 131 -17.58 -1.99 11.00
N SER A 132 -17.83 -1.11 10.03
CA SER A 132 -19.18 -0.73 9.60
C SER A 132 -19.59 -1.26 8.23
N TYR A 133 -18.70 -1.98 7.53
CA TYR A 133 -18.97 -2.42 6.17
C TYR A 133 -20.15 -3.40 6.10
N PRO A 134 -21.18 -3.14 5.28
CA PRO A 134 -22.39 -3.94 5.23
C PRO A 134 -22.22 -5.19 4.34
N VAL A 135 -21.40 -6.16 4.79
CA VAL A 135 -21.03 -7.34 3.98
C VAL A 135 -22.22 -8.14 3.48
N ALA A 136 -23.29 -8.26 4.27
CA ALA A 136 -24.52 -8.95 3.88
C ALA A 136 -25.24 -8.31 2.69
N ARG A 137 -25.10 -6.99 2.50
CA ARG A 137 -25.72 -6.24 1.38
C ARG A 137 -24.79 -6.12 0.18
N ARG A 138 -23.47 -6.13 0.41
CA ARG A 138 -22.44 -5.92 -0.62
C ARG A 138 -21.33 -6.98 -0.52
N PRO A 139 -21.60 -8.26 -0.85
CA PRO A 139 -20.66 -9.37 -0.65
C PRO A 139 -19.62 -9.51 -1.76
N ARG A 140 -19.65 -8.66 -2.80
CA ARG A 140 -18.77 -8.73 -3.97
C ARG A 140 -17.94 -7.47 -4.13
N GLN A 141 -16.80 -7.60 -4.81
CA GLN A 141 -15.81 -6.54 -5.02
C GLN A 141 -15.39 -5.88 -3.69
N LEU A 142 -15.21 -6.69 -2.65
CA LEU A 142 -15.01 -6.25 -1.27
C LEU A 142 -13.78 -5.34 -1.14
N ALA A 143 -12.63 -5.75 -1.66
CA ALA A 143 -11.42 -4.94 -1.61
C ALA A 143 -11.60 -3.56 -2.29
N ARG A 144 -12.23 -3.55 -3.47
CA ARG A 144 -12.54 -2.31 -4.20
C ARG A 144 -13.50 -1.43 -3.41
N ASN A 145 -14.59 -2.00 -2.91
CA ASN A 145 -15.62 -1.25 -2.20
C ASN A 145 -15.09 -0.69 -0.88
N LEU A 146 -14.32 -1.47 -0.11
CA LEU A 146 -13.67 -1.00 1.11
C LEU A 146 -12.72 0.17 0.82
N ARG A 147 -11.92 0.07 -0.25
CA ARG A 147 -11.04 1.18 -0.69
C ARG A 147 -11.84 2.43 -1.07
N MET A 148 -12.95 2.27 -1.79
CA MET A 148 -13.82 3.41 -2.16
C MET A 148 -14.48 4.04 -0.94
N GLU A 149 -14.97 3.24 0.00
CA GLU A 149 -15.56 3.74 1.26
C GLU A 149 -14.51 4.47 2.12
N LEU A 150 -13.27 3.93 2.17
CA LEU A 150 -12.14 4.60 2.82
C LEU A 150 -11.85 5.95 2.16
N TRP A 151 -11.73 5.98 0.83
CA TRP A 151 -11.50 7.22 0.09
C TRP A 151 -12.60 8.26 0.33
N HIS A 152 -13.88 7.85 0.27
CA HIS A 152 -14.99 8.77 0.49
C HIS A 152 -15.00 9.37 1.90
N ARG A 153 -14.59 8.61 2.92
CA ARG A 153 -14.47 9.11 4.29
C ARG A 153 -13.30 10.07 4.41
N VAL A 154 -12.10 9.64 4.01
CA VAL A 154 -10.89 10.46 4.06
C VAL A 154 -11.09 11.77 3.29
N SER A 155 -11.58 11.71 2.06
CA SER A 155 -11.86 12.91 1.25
C SER A 155 -12.87 13.85 1.94
N ARG A 156 -13.91 13.30 2.58
CA ARG A 156 -14.92 14.10 3.29
C ARG A 156 -14.34 14.76 4.54
N ASP A 157 -13.55 14.03 5.31
CA ASP A 157 -13.01 14.53 6.57
C ASP A 157 -11.86 15.50 6.34
N LEU A 158 -10.99 15.25 5.35
CA LEU A 158 -10.03 16.26 4.88
C LEU A 158 -10.74 17.52 4.40
N LYS A 159 -11.80 17.41 3.57
CA LYS A 159 -12.59 18.59 3.17
C LYS A 159 -13.15 19.36 4.36
N ARG A 160 -13.54 18.69 5.45
CA ARG A 160 -14.02 19.35 6.67
C ARG A 160 -12.92 20.09 7.39
N GLU A 161 -11.75 19.47 7.57
CA GLU A 161 -10.60 20.13 8.21
C GLU A 161 -10.10 21.31 7.37
N LEU A 162 -10.12 21.17 6.05
CA LEU A 162 -9.73 22.22 5.11
C LEU A 162 -10.75 23.35 5.02
N ALA A 163 -12.05 23.08 5.12
CA ALA A 163 -13.08 24.13 5.11
C ALA A 163 -12.91 25.11 6.29
N VAL A 164 -12.20 24.71 7.35
CA VAL A 164 -11.86 25.58 8.49
C VAL A 164 -10.71 26.55 8.13
N LEU A 165 -9.87 26.20 7.15
CA LEU A 165 -8.65 26.94 6.79
C LEU A 165 -8.68 27.54 5.36
N ALA A 166 -9.65 27.15 4.54
CA ALA A 166 -9.73 27.57 3.15
C ALA A 166 -10.31 28.98 3.04
N GLU A 167 -9.52 29.91 2.52
CA GLU A 167 -10.10 31.03 1.80
C GLU A 167 -10.84 30.49 0.57
N PRO A 168 -12.05 30.99 0.27
CA PRO A 168 -12.77 30.55 -0.91
C PRO A 168 -11.90 30.80 -2.15
N LEU A 169 -11.73 29.76 -2.96
CA LEU A 169 -11.13 29.90 -4.29
C LEU A 169 -11.89 30.98 -5.04
N ASP A 170 -11.15 31.91 -5.65
CA ASP A 170 -11.73 32.93 -6.52
C ASP A 170 -12.57 32.24 -7.60
N GLU A 171 -13.88 32.49 -7.59
CA GLU A 171 -14.85 31.85 -8.48
C GLU A 171 -14.52 32.10 -9.95
N VAL A 172 -13.85 33.22 -10.27
CA VAL A 172 -13.38 33.54 -11.62
C VAL A 172 -12.28 32.57 -12.05
N TRP A 173 -11.30 32.31 -11.18
CA TRP A 173 -10.25 31.32 -11.44
C TRP A 173 -10.81 29.91 -11.54
N ALA A 174 -11.79 29.56 -10.68
CA ALA A 174 -12.43 28.25 -10.70
C ALA A 174 -13.22 28.00 -12.00
N CYS A 175 -13.83 29.02 -12.59
CA CYS A 175 -14.52 28.92 -13.88
C CYS A 175 -13.59 28.82 -15.09
N GLU A 176 -12.34 29.28 -14.97
CA GLU A 176 -11.31 29.17 -16.01
C GLU A 176 -10.59 27.82 -16.01
N LEU A 177 -10.71 27.04 -14.93
CA LEU A 177 -10.17 25.69 -14.88
C LEU A 177 -10.92 24.79 -15.88
N PRO A 178 -10.23 24.10 -16.80
CA PRO A 178 -10.87 23.21 -17.73
C PRO A 178 -11.61 22.10 -16.98
N GLY A 179 -12.94 22.01 -17.19
CA GLY A 179 -13.75 20.93 -16.65
C GLY A 179 -13.32 19.60 -17.28
N GLY A 180 -12.74 18.72 -16.49
CA GLY A 180 -12.18 17.44 -16.92
C GLY A 180 -11.86 16.55 -15.71
N ASP A 181 -11.00 15.54 -15.92
CA ASP A 181 -10.53 14.63 -14.86
C ASP A 181 -10.08 15.39 -13.60
N ASP A 182 -10.26 14.75 -12.44
CA ASP A 182 -9.83 15.28 -11.15
C ASP A 182 -8.37 15.77 -11.24
N PRO A 183 -8.08 17.06 -11.03
CA PRO A 183 -6.75 17.64 -11.26
C PRO A 183 -5.62 16.89 -10.55
N SER A 184 -5.90 16.25 -9.41
CA SER A 184 -4.91 15.41 -8.72
C SER A 184 -4.51 14.16 -9.51
N HIS A 185 -5.45 13.52 -10.21
CA HIS A 185 -5.19 12.32 -11.01
C HIS A 185 -4.31 12.62 -12.24
N ALA A 186 -4.46 13.80 -12.85
CA ALA A 186 -3.60 14.23 -13.96
C ALA A 186 -2.23 14.76 -13.48
N ALA A 187 -2.18 15.42 -12.33
CA ALA A 187 -0.96 16.04 -11.81
C ALA A 187 0.01 15.03 -11.18
N GLU A 188 -0.48 14.00 -10.49
CA GLU A 188 0.35 13.05 -9.73
C GLU A 188 1.36 12.29 -10.61
N PRO A 189 0.95 11.62 -11.71
CA PRO A 189 1.90 10.90 -12.57
C PRO A 189 2.92 11.85 -13.21
N THR A 190 2.48 13.08 -13.55
CA THR A 190 3.33 14.12 -14.14
C THR A 190 4.41 14.58 -13.15
N LEU A 191 4.05 14.85 -11.89
CA LEU A 191 5.01 15.24 -10.86
C LEU A 191 5.99 14.11 -10.52
N LEU A 192 5.51 12.87 -10.47
CA LEU A 192 6.36 11.72 -10.24
C LEU A 192 7.34 11.48 -11.40
N ALA A 193 6.89 11.66 -12.65
CA ALA A 193 7.78 11.60 -13.82
C ALA A 193 8.90 12.65 -13.72
N GLN A 194 8.56 13.89 -13.34
CA GLN A 194 9.56 14.95 -13.13
C GLN A 194 10.53 14.62 -11.99
N ALA A 195 10.04 14.04 -10.89
CA ALA A 195 10.88 13.62 -9.77
C ALA A 195 11.82 12.47 -10.18
N ALA A 196 11.32 11.50 -10.93
CA ALA A 196 12.11 10.41 -11.49
C ALA A 196 13.19 10.92 -12.45
N GLU A 197 12.87 11.89 -13.31
CA GLU A 197 13.83 12.54 -14.20
C GLU A 197 14.93 13.26 -13.41
N LYS A 198 14.57 14.06 -12.39
CA LYS A 198 15.53 14.74 -11.51
C LYS A 198 16.41 13.76 -10.74
N ALA A 199 15.88 12.60 -10.36
CA ALA A 199 16.62 11.53 -9.71
C ALA A 199 17.48 10.70 -10.69
N GLY A 200 17.42 11.00 -11.99
CA GLY A 200 18.20 10.33 -13.03
C GLY A 200 17.67 8.94 -13.39
N LEU A 201 16.38 8.68 -13.20
CA LEU A 201 15.66 7.46 -13.55
C LEU A 201 14.98 7.58 -14.94
N GLN A 202 15.71 8.09 -15.94
CA GLN A 202 15.15 8.43 -17.26
C GLN A 202 14.59 7.23 -18.06
N GLY A 203 14.99 5.99 -17.73
CA GLY A 203 14.45 4.75 -18.32
C GLY A 203 13.29 4.11 -17.54
N ALA A 204 12.93 4.67 -16.38
CA ALA A 204 11.86 4.13 -15.52
C ALA A 204 10.44 4.48 -16.01
N VAL A 205 10.32 5.57 -16.77
CA VAL A 205 9.05 6.18 -17.19
C VAL A 205 9.00 6.22 -18.71
N ASP A 206 8.27 5.30 -19.34
CA ASP A 206 8.08 5.32 -20.79
C ASP A 206 6.91 6.21 -21.20
N ALA A 207 5.87 6.21 -20.37
CA ALA A 207 4.71 7.07 -20.48
C ALA A 207 4.25 7.50 -19.08
N VAL A 208 3.72 8.71 -18.96
CA VAL A 208 3.24 9.27 -17.69
C VAL A 208 2.08 8.43 -17.15
N GLU A 209 1.24 7.89 -18.04
CA GLU A 209 0.12 7.01 -17.76
C GLU A 209 0.56 5.67 -17.11
N GLU A 210 1.79 5.19 -17.38
CA GLU A 210 2.32 3.97 -16.76
C GLU A 210 2.71 4.16 -15.29
N LEU A 211 2.78 5.41 -14.82
CA LEU A 211 3.01 5.73 -13.41
C LEU A 211 1.73 5.69 -12.58
N GLU A 212 0.59 5.36 -13.16
CA GLU A 212 -0.60 5.07 -12.37
C GLU A 212 -0.48 3.72 -11.65
N GLY A 213 -0.88 3.67 -10.37
CA GLY A 213 -0.93 2.44 -9.59
C GLY A 213 0.43 1.90 -9.14
N ALA A 214 0.60 0.58 -9.18
CA ALA A 214 1.72 -0.11 -8.51
C ALA A 214 3.10 0.27 -9.05
N ARG A 215 3.22 0.58 -10.35
CA ARG A 215 4.48 1.03 -10.95
C ARG A 215 4.87 2.42 -10.44
N GLY A 216 3.91 3.34 -10.32
CA GLY A 216 4.12 4.63 -9.68
C GLY A 216 4.59 4.49 -8.23
N GLU A 217 4.00 3.59 -7.45
CA GLU A 217 4.43 3.34 -6.07
C GLU A 217 5.89 2.86 -5.99
N VAL A 218 6.31 1.98 -6.90
CA VAL A 218 7.71 1.52 -6.99
C VAL A 218 8.64 2.66 -7.40
N VAL A 219 8.27 3.48 -8.39
CA VAL A 219 9.08 4.63 -8.82
C VAL A 219 9.20 5.66 -7.70
N ALA A 220 8.11 5.95 -6.98
CA ALA A 220 8.13 6.84 -5.82
C ALA A 220 9.04 6.32 -4.69
N LEU A 221 9.04 5.00 -4.43
CA LEU A 221 9.98 4.38 -3.50
C LEU A 221 11.44 4.55 -3.95
N LEU A 222 11.72 4.37 -5.24
CA LEU A 222 13.08 4.50 -5.79
C LEU A 222 13.57 5.95 -5.77
N VAL A 223 12.72 6.92 -6.10
CA VAL A 223 13.03 8.35 -5.99
C VAL A 223 13.40 8.70 -4.56
N TRP A 224 12.54 8.35 -3.59
CA TRP A 224 12.84 8.56 -2.18
C TRP A 224 14.15 7.89 -1.75
N ALA A 225 14.39 6.64 -2.16
CA ALA A 225 15.59 5.91 -1.80
C ALA A 225 16.87 6.53 -2.36
N LEU A 226 16.78 7.28 -3.46
CA LEU A 226 17.89 8.05 -4.03
C LEU A 226 18.09 9.37 -3.28
N GLU A 227 17.02 10.08 -2.94
CA GLU A 227 17.06 11.31 -2.15
C GLU A 227 17.66 11.08 -0.77
N GLU A 228 17.23 10.00 -0.09
CA GLU A 228 17.75 9.58 1.22
C GLU A 228 19.06 8.77 1.14
N LYS A 229 19.61 8.58 -0.07
CA LYS A 229 20.87 7.85 -0.32
C LYS A 229 20.88 6.42 0.22
N VAL A 230 19.70 5.80 0.36
CA VAL A 230 19.52 4.37 0.69
C VAL A 230 20.04 3.49 -0.45
N LEU A 231 19.83 3.95 -1.70
CA LEU A 231 20.34 3.31 -2.91
C LEU A 231 21.25 4.25 -3.69
N THR A 232 22.09 3.65 -4.54
CA THR A 232 22.79 4.37 -5.61
C THR A 232 21.89 4.42 -6.85
N GLN A 233 22.13 5.41 -7.72
CA GLN A 233 21.41 5.54 -8.99
C GLN A 233 21.48 4.26 -9.83
N GLU A 234 22.67 3.66 -9.94
CA GLU A 234 22.86 2.38 -10.65
C GLU A 234 21.97 1.26 -10.08
N ALA A 235 21.89 1.14 -8.75
CA ALA A 235 21.08 0.10 -8.11
C ALA A 235 19.58 0.35 -8.29
N ALA A 236 19.14 1.62 -8.31
CA ALA A 236 17.75 1.97 -8.54
C ALA A 236 17.32 1.70 -9.99
N VAL A 237 18.17 2.00 -10.97
CA VAL A 237 17.95 1.66 -12.38
C VAL A 237 17.87 0.14 -12.57
N GLU A 238 18.81 -0.64 -12.01
CA GLU A 238 18.81 -2.11 -12.08
C GLU A 238 17.52 -2.74 -11.51
N VAL A 239 16.95 -2.15 -10.44
CA VAL A 239 15.68 -2.60 -9.86
C VAL A 239 14.52 -2.20 -10.76
N CYS A 240 14.48 -0.96 -11.24
CA CYS A 240 13.41 -0.45 -12.08
C CYS A 240 13.27 -1.23 -13.40
N ASP A 241 14.40 -1.45 -14.08
CA ASP A 241 14.44 -2.16 -15.37
C ASP A 241 13.99 -3.62 -15.25
N PHE A 242 14.18 -4.26 -14.09
CA PHE A 242 13.78 -5.65 -13.87
C PHE A 242 12.27 -5.81 -13.65
N TYR A 243 11.61 -4.83 -13.02
CA TYR A 243 10.18 -4.89 -12.71
C TYR A 243 9.30 -4.26 -13.79
N ARG A 244 9.92 -3.66 -14.82
CA ARG A 244 9.27 -3.19 -16.04
C ARG A 244 8.59 -4.34 -16.80
N GLU A 245 7.43 -4.05 -17.38
CA GLU A 245 6.78 -4.98 -18.31
C GLU A 245 7.63 -5.13 -19.60
N GLY A 246 7.95 -6.37 -19.96
CA GLY A 246 8.88 -6.66 -21.06
C GLY A 246 10.36 -6.54 -20.70
N ALA A 247 10.71 -6.55 -19.40
CA ALA A 247 12.09 -6.50 -18.93
C ALA A 247 13.01 -7.52 -19.64
N PRO A 248 14.22 -7.12 -20.07
CA PRO A 248 15.17 -8.03 -20.68
C PRO A 248 15.54 -9.15 -19.70
N GLN A 249 15.74 -10.37 -20.23
CA GLN A 249 16.19 -11.49 -19.41
C GLN A 249 17.52 -11.16 -18.73
N ASP A 250 17.77 -11.72 -17.53
CA ASP A 250 18.97 -11.47 -16.72
C ASP A 250 20.29 -11.59 -17.53
N ALA A 251 20.33 -12.46 -18.54
CA ALA A 251 21.50 -12.62 -19.42
C ALA A 251 21.75 -11.42 -20.35
N GLU A 252 20.69 -10.83 -20.89
CA GLU A 252 20.77 -9.67 -21.80
C GLU A 252 21.05 -8.39 -21.00
N ALA A 253 20.37 -8.20 -19.87
CA ALA A 253 20.65 -7.09 -18.96
C ALA A 253 22.10 -7.11 -18.45
N ALA A 254 22.64 -8.31 -18.17
CA ALA A 254 24.02 -8.50 -17.75
C ALA A 254 25.03 -8.15 -18.87
N ARG A 255 24.70 -8.49 -20.12
CA ARG A 255 25.50 -8.13 -21.30
C ARG A 255 25.58 -6.62 -21.50
N VAL A 256 24.44 -5.92 -21.38
CA VAL A 256 24.37 -4.44 -21.46
C VAL A 256 25.17 -3.79 -20.33
N SER A 257 25.09 -4.36 -19.13
CA SER A 257 25.77 -3.84 -17.92
C SER A 257 27.23 -4.27 -17.79
N GLY A 258 27.77 -5.06 -18.73
CA GLY A 258 29.15 -5.55 -18.70
C GLY A 258 29.49 -6.45 -17.51
N VAL A 259 28.50 -7.08 -16.88
CA VAL A 259 28.67 -7.96 -15.70
C VAL A 259 28.13 -9.36 -15.96
N SER A 260 28.39 -10.30 -15.05
CA SER A 260 27.75 -11.62 -15.13
C SER A 260 26.31 -11.57 -14.62
N SER A 261 25.45 -12.43 -15.17
CA SER A 261 24.04 -12.57 -14.73
C SER A 261 23.90 -12.87 -13.23
N VAL A 262 24.84 -13.64 -12.68
CA VAL A 262 24.90 -13.94 -11.24
C VAL A 262 25.25 -12.69 -10.42
N ALA A 263 26.18 -11.86 -10.90
CA ALA A 263 26.54 -10.61 -10.24
C ALA A 263 25.37 -9.62 -10.26
N LEU A 264 24.69 -9.48 -11.39
CA LEU A 264 23.51 -8.63 -11.54
C LEU A 264 22.38 -9.05 -10.57
N ARG A 265 22.05 -10.35 -10.53
CA ARG A 265 21.07 -10.88 -9.57
C ARG A 265 21.45 -10.60 -8.12
N ARG A 266 22.74 -10.74 -7.77
CA ARG A 266 23.23 -10.44 -6.41
C ARG A 266 23.13 -8.95 -6.07
N ARG A 267 23.45 -8.06 -7.01
CA ARG A 267 23.32 -6.60 -6.82
C ARG A 267 21.86 -6.21 -6.60
N ARG A 268 20.96 -6.65 -7.48
CA ARG A 268 19.50 -6.46 -7.35
C ARG A 268 18.97 -7.00 -6.02
N SER A 269 19.35 -8.22 -5.64
CA SER A 269 18.93 -8.81 -4.37
C SER A 269 19.36 -7.97 -3.16
N ARG A 270 20.59 -7.44 -3.16
CA ARG A 270 21.07 -6.53 -2.11
C ARG A 270 20.34 -5.19 -2.12
N ALA A 271 20.04 -4.63 -3.30
CA ALA A 271 19.26 -3.40 -3.42
C ALA A 271 17.86 -3.58 -2.83
N VAL A 272 17.17 -4.67 -3.19
CA VAL A 272 15.85 -5.02 -2.61
C VAL A 272 15.95 -5.27 -1.10
N ALA A 273 17.02 -5.91 -0.62
CA ALA A 273 17.23 -6.11 0.82
C ALA A 273 17.42 -4.77 1.56
N ARG A 274 18.16 -3.82 0.99
CA ARG A 274 18.32 -2.47 1.56
C ARG A 274 17.00 -1.71 1.57
N LEU A 275 16.23 -1.77 0.47
CA LEU A 275 14.89 -1.18 0.42
C LEU A 275 13.97 -1.77 1.48
N ARG A 276 14.00 -3.08 1.72
CA ARG A 276 13.22 -3.72 2.79
C ARG A 276 13.63 -3.26 4.18
N GLN A 277 14.93 -3.09 4.42
CA GLN A 277 15.44 -2.58 5.70
C GLN A 277 15.06 -1.12 5.93
N ALA A 278 15.01 -0.33 4.86
CA ALA A 278 14.64 1.08 4.88
C ALA A 278 13.12 1.30 4.73
N ALA A 279 12.33 0.25 4.49
CA ALA A 279 10.88 0.34 4.32
C ALA A 279 10.15 1.00 5.50
N PRO A 280 10.59 0.80 6.78
CA PRO A 280 10.03 1.55 7.90
C PRO A 280 10.30 3.06 7.76
N GLN A 281 11.53 3.46 7.40
CA GLN A 281 11.88 4.87 7.20
C GLN A 281 11.12 5.50 6.03
N TRP A 282 10.91 4.74 4.96
CA TRP A 282 10.04 5.16 3.86
C TRP A 282 8.58 5.28 4.29
N ALA A 283 8.14 4.53 5.29
CA ALA A 283 6.82 4.68 5.90
C ALA A 283 6.78 5.80 6.96
N GLU A 284 7.92 6.33 7.40
CA GLU A 284 8.03 7.46 8.33
C GLU A 284 8.21 8.80 7.59
N ALA A 285 8.95 8.79 6.49
CA ALA A 285 9.14 9.93 5.59
C ALA A 285 7.95 10.14 4.63
N ALA A 286 6.91 9.31 4.73
CA ALA A 286 5.75 9.29 3.85
C ALA A 286 4.44 9.17 4.63
#